data_AF-A0C1X2-F1
#
_entry.id   AF-A0C1X2-F1
#
_cell.length_a   1.000
_cell.length_b   1.000
_cell.length_c   1.000
_cell.angle_alpha   90.00
_cell.angle_beta   90.00
_cell.angle_gamma   90.00
#
_symmetry.space_group_name_H-M   'P 1'
#
loop_
_entity.id
_entity.type
_entity.pdbx_description
1 polymer ?
#
loop_
_entity_poly.entity_id
_entity_poly.type
_entity_poly.pdbx_seq_one_letter_code
_entity_poly.pdbx_strand_id
1 'polypeptide(L)'
;MNKQFMIFALLLTLAASQTYSITSCTCAQLLSEGDCLKNTTLGCAWDSTKKACAVSTTPVTPTVTYAAYCDTFAETDCPKAKPCTDCGSYAACAWVDKKCTFFTGCTAFAKTTDGDCQAISNRCITDGTHCVEVDACSTYKKQLPCVKNAAGSLCYWDTTNNTCVDANTCDKLPATFATDKDCRDVISTCTTKTGGGCVDSGNNCSDQTLEIQCLHVIGMELPAKTEFVIMHQHHQQTR
;
A
#
# COMPACT_ATOMS: atom_id res chain seq x y z
N MET A 1 55.79 26.50 40.45
CA MET A 1 55.57 25.06 40.21
C MET A 1 54.25 24.58 40.86
N ASN A 2 53.13 25.31 40.71
CA ASN A 2 51.88 25.03 41.47
C ASN A 2 50.58 24.98 40.64
N LYS A 3 50.54 25.44 39.38
CA LYS A 3 49.30 25.46 38.59
C LYS A 3 49.01 24.13 37.87
N GLN A 4 50.04 23.47 37.32
CA GLN A 4 49.88 22.16 36.69
C GLN A 4 49.54 21.05 37.68
N PHE A 5 50.12 21.07 38.89
CA PHE A 5 49.81 20.10 39.94
C PHE A 5 48.37 20.23 40.46
N MET A 6 47.86 21.47 40.58
CA MET A 6 46.46 21.73 40.93
C MET A 6 45.48 21.26 39.86
N ILE A 7 45.79 21.44 38.57
CA ILE A 7 44.94 20.98 37.47
C ILE A 7 44.92 19.44 37.40
N PHE A 8 46.06 18.79 37.64
CA PHE A 8 46.15 17.33 37.63
C PHE A 8 45.41 16.71 38.83
N ALA A 9 45.47 17.35 40.01
CA ALA A 9 44.69 16.94 41.18
C ALA A 9 43.17 17.13 40.97
N LEU A 10 42.75 18.19 40.27
CA LEU A 10 41.34 18.44 39.95
C LEU A 10 40.78 17.45 38.92
N LEU A 11 41.60 17.00 37.97
CA LEU A 11 41.23 15.97 37.00
C LEU A 11 41.13 14.58 37.63
N LEU A 12 41.99 14.25 38.61
CA LEU A 12 41.90 12.98 39.34
C LEU A 12 40.65 12.88 40.23
N THR A 13 40.17 13.99 40.81
CA THR A 13 38.96 13.98 41.64
C THR A 13 37.67 13.86 40.81
N LEU A 14 37.66 14.36 39.57
CA LEU A 14 36.56 14.18 38.61
C LEU A 14 36.43 12.73 38.09
N ALA A 15 37.53 11.97 38.04
CA ALA A 15 37.49 10.56 37.63
C ALA A 15 37.00 9.62 38.75
N ALA A 16 37.23 9.96 40.02
CA ALA A 16 36.89 9.10 41.17
C ALA A 16 35.44 9.22 41.65
N SER A 17 34.65 10.17 41.14
CA SER A 17 33.26 10.39 41.56
C SER A 17 32.23 9.66 40.68
N GLN A 18 32.65 8.96 39.63
CA GLN A 18 31.74 8.25 38.75
C GLN A 18 31.54 6.81 39.20
N THR A 19 30.85 6.64 40.33
CA THR A 19 30.18 5.37 40.62
C THR A 19 28.95 5.29 39.72
N TYR A 20 29.14 4.78 38.51
CA TYR A 20 28.02 4.44 37.65
C TYR A 20 27.25 3.33 38.34
N SER A 21 26.05 3.66 38.83
CA SER A 21 25.11 2.67 39.30
C SER A 21 24.72 1.82 38.10
N ILE A 22 25.21 0.58 38.02
CA ILE A 22 24.85 -0.43 37.01
C ILE A 22 23.45 -1.02 37.27
N THR A 23 22.64 -0.31 38.06
CA THR A 23 21.26 -0.69 38.35
C THR A 23 20.40 -0.16 37.21
N SER A 24 19.75 -1.06 36.47
CA SER A 24 18.75 -0.67 35.47
C SER A 24 17.70 0.23 36.12
N CYS A 25 17.45 1.41 35.54
CA CYS A 25 16.44 2.33 36.04
C CYS A 25 15.06 1.66 36.08
N THR A 26 14.22 2.07 37.03
CA THR A 26 12.79 1.74 37.04
C THR A 26 12.00 2.86 36.37
N CYS A 27 10.79 2.57 35.86
CA CYS A 27 9.96 3.60 35.19
C CYS A 27 9.73 4.83 36.06
N ALA A 28 9.53 4.64 37.38
CA ALA A 28 9.32 5.73 38.32
C ALA A 28 10.51 6.70 38.46
N GLN A 29 11.71 6.28 38.03
CA GLN A 29 12.92 7.10 38.07
C GLN A 29 13.12 7.92 36.78
N LEU A 30 12.31 7.68 35.74
CA LEU A 30 12.36 8.43 34.47
C LEU A 30 11.46 9.66 34.57
N LEU A 31 12.06 10.82 34.83
CA LEU A 31 11.32 12.07 35.09
C LEU A 31 11.02 12.90 33.84
N SER A 32 11.51 12.47 32.67
CA SER A 32 11.29 13.16 31.40
C SER A 32 10.57 12.25 30.40
N GLU A 33 9.75 12.86 29.55
CA GLU A 33 9.05 12.19 28.46
C GLU A 33 10.03 11.50 27.51
N GLY A 34 11.10 12.19 27.14
CA GLY A 34 12.12 11.67 26.23
C GLY A 34 12.83 10.42 26.78
N ASP A 35 13.12 10.39 28.08
CA ASP A 35 13.78 9.24 28.71
C ASP A 35 12.81 8.08 28.91
N CYS A 36 11.54 8.37 29.23
CA CYS A 36 10.48 7.37 29.35
C CYS A 36 10.23 6.64 28.02
N LEU A 37 10.23 7.38 26.90
CA LEU A 37 9.98 6.82 25.57
C LEU A 37 11.18 6.06 24.98
N LYS A 38 12.41 6.39 25.38
CA LYS A 38 13.63 5.71 24.90
C LYS A 38 13.87 4.36 25.57
N ASN A 39 13.30 4.12 26.74
CA ASN A 39 13.53 2.92 27.53
C ASN A 39 12.39 1.90 27.39
N THR A 40 12.07 1.55 26.14
CA THR A 40 10.95 0.67 25.78
C THR A 40 11.11 -0.75 26.33
N THR A 41 12.34 -1.21 26.58
CA THR A 41 12.65 -2.52 27.15
C THR A 41 12.11 -2.71 28.57
N LEU A 42 11.84 -1.62 29.31
CA LEU A 42 11.28 -1.66 30.67
C LEU A 42 9.74 -1.65 30.70
N GLY A 43 9.06 -1.54 29.56
CA GLY A 43 7.58 -1.50 29.50
C GLY A 43 6.96 -0.24 30.12
N CYS A 44 7.69 0.87 30.13
CA CYS A 44 7.23 2.15 30.67
C CYS A 44 6.35 2.92 29.67
N ALA A 45 5.41 3.70 30.20
CA ALA A 45 4.59 4.64 29.43
C ALA A 45 4.56 6.02 30.11
N TRP A 46 4.61 7.08 29.31
CA TRP A 46 4.52 8.45 29.79
C TRP A 46 3.05 8.86 29.98
N ASP A 47 2.69 9.29 31.19
CA ASP A 47 1.39 9.89 31.49
C ASP A 47 1.52 11.41 31.34
N SER A 48 1.02 11.96 30.23
CA SER A 48 1.07 13.39 29.94
C SER A 48 0.20 14.23 30.88
N THR A 49 -0.78 13.62 31.54
CA THR A 49 -1.69 14.28 32.49
C THR A 49 -1.06 14.36 33.86
N LYS A 50 -0.42 13.27 34.32
CA LYS A 50 0.32 13.22 35.60
C LYS A 50 1.76 13.71 35.49
N LYS A 51 2.25 13.96 34.27
CA LYS A 51 3.65 14.31 33.95
C LYS A 51 4.64 13.35 34.61
N ALA A 52 4.34 12.06 34.52
CA ALA A 52 5.10 11.02 35.19
C ALA A 52 5.22 9.78 34.31
N CYS A 53 6.38 9.13 34.38
CA CYS A 53 6.60 7.83 33.76
C CYS A 53 6.18 6.72 34.75
N ALA A 54 5.34 5.79 34.29
CA ALA A 54 4.90 4.66 35.09
C ALA A 54 5.02 3.36 34.31
N VAL A 55 5.02 2.24 35.03
CA VAL A 55 4.84 0.94 34.38
C VAL A 55 3.47 0.95 33.71
N SER A 56 3.45 0.60 32.42
CA SER A 56 2.20 0.52 31.66
C SER A 56 1.24 -0.47 32.35
N THR A 57 0.08 0.02 32.80
CA THR A 57 -1.01 -0.81 33.37
C THR A 57 -2.06 -1.19 32.32
N THR A 58 -2.05 -0.53 31.16
CA THR A 58 -2.51 -1.17 29.94
C THR A 58 -1.61 -2.37 29.73
N PRO A 59 -2.16 -3.59 29.49
CA PRO A 59 -1.33 -4.74 29.18
C PRO A 59 -0.44 -4.31 28.00
N VAL A 60 0.85 -4.11 28.28
CA VAL A 60 1.87 -4.44 27.30
C VAL A 60 1.46 -5.84 26.86
N THR A 61 1.00 -5.94 25.62
CA THR A 61 0.45 -7.16 25.06
C THR A 61 1.41 -8.27 25.50
N PRO A 62 0.97 -9.29 26.27
CA PRO A 62 1.82 -10.44 26.56
C PRO A 62 2.33 -10.85 25.19
N THR A 63 3.64 -10.89 24.96
CA THR A 63 4.25 -11.07 23.63
C THR A 63 3.36 -11.97 22.80
N VAL A 64 2.47 -11.37 22.00
CA VAL A 64 1.45 -12.18 21.32
C VAL A 64 2.28 -12.86 20.30
N THR A 65 2.50 -14.15 20.52
CA THR A 65 3.05 -15.00 19.49
C THR A 65 1.93 -15.04 18.46
N TYR A 66 1.95 -14.10 17.51
CA TYR A 66 0.93 -14.00 16.48
C TYR A 66 0.80 -15.32 15.72
N ALA A 67 1.89 -16.10 15.67
CA ALA A 67 1.88 -17.50 15.28
C ALA A 67 0.88 -18.34 16.10
N ALA A 68 0.97 -18.36 17.44
CA ALA A 68 0.05 -19.11 18.30
C ALA A 68 -1.40 -18.62 18.21
N TYR A 69 -1.62 -17.33 17.94
CA TYR A 69 -2.96 -16.80 17.66
C TYR A 69 -3.51 -17.36 16.34
N CYS A 70 -2.76 -17.25 15.25
CA CYS A 70 -3.17 -17.73 13.94
C CYS A 70 -3.39 -19.26 13.92
N ASP A 71 -2.59 -20.02 14.67
CA ASP A 71 -2.66 -21.49 14.75
C ASP A 71 -4.03 -22.04 15.21
N THR A 72 -4.94 -21.19 15.72
CA THR A 72 -6.28 -21.58 16.20
C THR A 72 -7.37 -21.54 15.12
N PHE A 73 -7.11 -20.98 13.94
CA PHE A 73 -8.11 -20.80 12.90
C PHE A 73 -8.04 -21.89 11.82
N ALA A 74 -9.21 -22.37 11.39
CA ALA A 74 -9.34 -23.23 10.22
C ALA A 74 -9.19 -22.45 8.90
N GLU A 75 -9.04 -23.16 7.79
CA GLU A 75 -8.81 -22.58 6.45
C GLU A 75 -9.78 -21.44 6.08
N THR A 76 -11.06 -21.63 6.36
CA THR A 76 -12.11 -20.66 5.99
C THR A 76 -12.15 -19.40 6.86
N ASP A 77 -11.52 -19.47 8.04
CA ASP A 77 -11.54 -18.42 9.06
C ASP A 77 -10.20 -17.70 9.16
N CYS A 78 -9.10 -18.35 8.73
CA CYS A 78 -7.75 -17.82 8.78
C CYS A 78 -7.61 -16.47 8.05
N PRO A 79 -8.06 -16.30 6.79
CA PRO A 79 -7.97 -15.01 6.07
C PRO A 79 -8.93 -13.94 6.62
N LYS A 80 -9.77 -14.25 7.61
CA LYS A 80 -10.67 -13.28 8.26
C LYS A 80 -10.16 -12.88 9.65
N ALA A 81 -9.14 -13.57 10.16
CA ALA A 81 -8.60 -13.32 11.49
C ALA A 81 -7.80 -12.00 11.52
N LYS A 82 -8.31 -11.03 12.29
CA LYS A 82 -7.68 -9.74 12.55
C LYS A 82 -7.27 -9.64 14.02
N PRO A 83 -6.03 -10.03 14.40
CA PRO A 83 -5.50 -9.84 15.75
C PRO A 83 -5.26 -8.38 16.13
N CYS A 84 -5.49 -7.45 15.21
CA CYS A 84 -5.19 -6.03 15.32
C CYS A 84 -6.39 -5.20 14.86
N THR A 85 -6.74 -4.20 15.66
CA THR A 85 -7.81 -3.23 15.34
C THR A 85 -7.43 -2.32 14.17
N ASP A 86 -6.14 -2.11 13.95
CA ASP A 86 -5.63 -1.08 13.03
C ASP A 86 -5.07 -1.67 11.72
N CYS A 87 -5.23 -2.97 11.50
CA CYS A 87 -4.79 -3.64 10.27
C CYS A 87 -5.69 -3.35 9.06
N GLY A 88 -6.59 -2.37 9.15
CA GLY A 88 -7.46 -1.95 8.04
C GLY A 88 -8.31 -3.09 7.48
N SER A 89 -8.47 -3.14 6.16
CA SER A 89 -9.19 -4.21 5.46
C SER A 89 -8.40 -5.52 5.35
N TYR A 90 -7.22 -5.62 5.97
CA TYR A 90 -6.27 -6.71 5.76
C TYR A 90 -6.37 -7.79 6.84
N ALA A 91 -6.20 -9.04 6.44
CA ALA A 91 -6.04 -10.16 7.36
C ALA A 91 -4.61 -10.16 7.91
N ALA A 92 -4.42 -10.41 9.21
CA ALA A 92 -3.07 -10.56 9.74
C ALA A 92 -2.62 -12.02 9.82
N CYS A 93 -3.48 -12.97 9.46
CA CYS A 93 -3.12 -14.37 9.30
C CYS A 93 -3.31 -14.81 7.84
N ALA A 94 -2.44 -15.69 7.37
CA ALA A 94 -2.45 -16.27 6.04
C ALA A 94 -2.46 -17.80 6.10
N TRP A 95 -3.32 -18.44 5.31
CA TRP A 95 -3.39 -19.90 5.23
C TRP A 95 -2.34 -20.42 4.26
N VAL A 96 -1.33 -21.14 4.77
CA VAL A 96 -0.23 -21.68 3.98
C VAL A 96 0.10 -23.10 4.44
N ASP A 97 0.27 -24.00 3.47
CA ASP A 97 0.62 -25.40 3.72
C ASP A 97 -0.27 -26.11 4.77
N LYS A 98 -1.58 -25.84 4.69
CA LYS A 98 -2.63 -26.36 5.61
C LYS A 98 -2.49 -25.87 7.06
N LYS A 99 -1.76 -24.77 7.28
CA LYS A 99 -1.61 -24.14 8.58
C LYS A 99 -1.90 -22.65 8.47
N CYS A 100 -2.63 -22.10 9.44
CA CYS A 100 -2.82 -20.67 9.55
C CYS A 100 -1.60 -20.04 10.22
N THR A 101 -0.92 -19.13 9.53
CA THR A 101 0.33 -18.52 10.02
C THR A 101 0.20 -17.00 10.10
N PHE A 102 1.04 -16.35 10.89
CA PHE A 102 1.06 -14.89 10.95
C PHE A 102 1.62 -14.31 9.65
N PHE A 103 0.89 -13.36 9.07
CA PHE A 103 1.33 -12.63 7.89
C PHE A 103 2.42 -11.63 8.27
N THR A 104 3.67 -11.96 7.92
CA THR A 104 4.85 -11.10 8.17
C THR A 104 5.17 -10.17 7.00
N GLY A 105 4.57 -10.40 5.83
CA GLY A 105 4.76 -9.64 4.60
C GLY A 105 4.65 -10.53 3.37
N CYS A 106 4.45 -9.93 2.19
CA CYS A 106 4.26 -10.69 0.95
C CYS A 106 5.46 -11.58 0.59
N THR A 107 6.69 -11.14 0.86
CA THR A 107 7.92 -11.83 0.42
C THR A 107 8.16 -13.19 1.07
N ALA A 108 7.43 -13.51 2.15
CA ALA A 108 7.44 -14.83 2.77
C ALA A 108 6.80 -15.92 1.88
N PHE A 109 6.03 -15.53 0.85
CA PHE A 109 5.26 -16.46 0.03
C PHE A 109 5.84 -16.57 -1.38
N ALA A 110 6.38 -17.74 -1.70
CA ALA A 110 6.91 -18.06 -3.03
C ALA A 110 5.78 -18.46 -4.00
N LYS A 111 4.96 -17.48 -4.42
CA LYS A 111 3.91 -17.67 -5.43
C LYS A 111 4.23 -16.90 -6.70
N THR A 112 3.87 -17.49 -7.83
CA THR A 112 4.21 -17.01 -9.17
C THR A 112 3.02 -16.40 -9.91
N THR A 113 1.85 -16.33 -9.29
CA THR A 113 0.63 -15.75 -9.87
C THR A 113 0.04 -14.70 -8.96
N ASP A 114 -0.57 -13.66 -9.56
CA ASP A 114 -1.24 -12.61 -8.80
C ASP A 114 -2.44 -13.15 -8.02
N GLY A 115 -3.17 -14.11 -8.59
CA GLY A 115 -4.31 -14.73 -7.91
C GLY A 115 -3.91 -15.39 -6.59
N ASP A 116 -2.80 -16.13 -6.58
CA ASP A 116 -2.27 -16.76 -5.37
C ASP A 116 -1.80 -15.71 -4.35
N CYS A 117 -1.10 -14.66 -4.80
CA CYS A 117 -0.66 -13.58 -3.93
C CYS A 117 -1.84 -12.80 -3.33
N GLN A 118 -2.86 -12.52 -4.14
CA GLN A 118 -4.06 -11.79 -3.71
C GLN A 118 -4.95 -12.63 -2.79
N ALA A 119 -4.95 -13.95 -2.93
CA ALA A 119 -5.61 -14.86 -2.00
C ALA A 119 -4.96 -14.86 -0.60
N ILE A 120 -3.64 -14.59 -0.53
CA ILE A 120 -2.93 -14.36 0.75
C ILE A 120 -3.29 -12.99 1.32
N SER A 121 -3.16 -11.94 0.51
CA SER A 121 -3.51 -10.58 0.88
C SER A 121 -3.69 -9.74 -0.37
N ASN A 122 -4.73 -8.90 -0.41
CA ASN A 122 -4.95 -7.95 -1.50
C ASN A 122 -3.85 -6.88 -1.63
N ARG A 123 -2.93 -6.79 -0.65
CA ARG A 123 -1.70 -5.99 -0.69
C ARG A 123 -0.56 -6.66 -1.43
N CYS A 124 -0.71 -7.90 -1.86
CA CYS A 124 0.35 -8.65 -2.51
C CYS A 124 0.13 -8.75 -4.02
N ILE A 125 1.23 -8.69 -4.76
CA ILE A 125 1.32 -8.92 -6.20
C ILE A 125 2.53 -9.82 -6.49
N THR A 126 2.54 -10.61 -7.57
CA THR A 126 3.69 -11.47 -7.85
C THR A 126 4.82 -10.73 -8.54
N ASP A 127 6.06 -11.06 -8.19
CA ASP A 127 7.25 -10.69 -8.98
C ASP A 127 7.74 -11.82 -9.91
N GLY A 128 6.97 -12.92 -9.97
CA GLY A 128 7.25 -14.12 -10.75
C GLY A 128 8.00 -15.21 -9.98
N THR A 129 8.43 -14.92 -8.75
CA THR A 129 9.09 -15.89 -7.86
C THR A 129 8.49 -15.86 -6.47
N HIS A 130 8.26 -14.66 -5.94
CA HIS A 130 7.62 -14.42 -4.65
C HIS A 130 6.50 -13.39 -4.80
N CYS A 131 5.61 -13.35 -3.82
CA CYS A 131 4.75 -12.20 -3.66
C CYS A 131 5.56 -11.02 -3.13
N VAL A 132 5.25 -9.82 -3.60
CA VAL A 132 5.81 -8.54 -3.14
C VAL A 132 4.67 -7.60 -2.78
N GLU A 133 4.96 -6.61 -1.94
CA GLU A 133 3.95 -5.62 -1.56
C GLU A 133 3.57 -4.77 -2.79
N VAL A 134 2.28 -4.45 -2.88
CA VAL A 134 1.76 -3.43 -3.78
C VAL A 134 2.18 -2.07 -3.23
N ASP A 135 2.85 -1.28 -4.05
CA ASP A 135 3.44 0.01 -3.69
C ASP A 135 3.33 0.99 -4.86
N ALA A 136 3.89 2.20 -4.77
CA ALA A 136 3.89 3.16 -5.85
C ALA A 136 4.51 2.57 -7.13
N CYS A 137 3.92 2.87 -8.30
CA CYS A 137 4.36 2.27 -9.58
C CYS A 137 5.89 2.42 -9.79
N SER A 138 6.46 3.57 -9.44
CA SER A 138 7.90 3.86 -9.59
C SER A 138 8.85 2.97 -8.77
N THR A 139 8.35 2.27 -7.75
CA THR A 139 9.16 1.37 -6.93
C THR A 139 9.39 0.03 -7.62
N TYR A 140 8.47 -0.41 -8.50
CA TYR A 140 8.59 -1.66 -9.23
C TYR A 140 9.76 -1.62 -10.23
N LYS A 141 10.64 -2.63 -10.12
CA LYS A 141 11.84 -2.78 -10.97
C LYS A 141 11.71 -3.87 -12.03
N LYS A 142 10.57 -4.55 -12.06
CA LYS A 142 10.24 -5.61 -13.01
C LYS A 142 8.88 -5.29 -13.65
N GLN A 143 8.70 -5.73 -14.88
CA GLN A 143 7.44 -5.55 -15.60
C GLN A 143 6.28 -6.28 -14.94
N LEU A 144 6.51 -7.49 -14.43
CA LEU A 144 5.45 -8.35 -13.90
C LEU A 144 4.64 -7.71 -12.73
N PRO A 145 5.25 -7.13 -11.69
CA PRO A 145 4.51 -6.44 -10.62
C PRO A 145 3.98 -5.05 -11.04
N CYS A 146 4.31 -4.55 -12.24
CA CYS A 146 3.88 -3.23 -12.71
C CYS A 146 2.42 -3.24 -13.22
N VAL A 147 1.47 -3.44 -12.29
CA VAL A 147 0.04 -3.54 -12.63
C VAL A 147 -0.78 -2.45 -11.96
N LYS A 148 -0.57 -2.23 -10.66
CA LYS A 148 -1.30 -1.23 -9.87
C LYS A 148 -0.50 -0.75 -8.67
N ASN A 149 -0.87 0.43 -8.17
CA ASN A 149 -0.31 0.97 -6.94
C ASN A 149 -1.17 0.65 -5.70
N ALA A 150 -0.71 1.07 -4.52
CA ALA A 150 -1.38 0.82 -3.25
C ALA A 150 -2.78 1.45 -3.13
N ALA A 151 -3.07 2.48 -3.94
CA ALA A 151 -4.40 3.09 -4.04
C ALA A 151 -5.33 2.35 -5.02
N GLY A 152 -4.83 1.35 -5.74
CA GLY A 152 -5.56 0.61 -6.76
C GLY A 152 -5.51 1.25 -8.15
N SER A 153 -4.85 2.40 -8.32
CA SER A 153 -4.65 3.00 -9.64
C SER A 153 -3.70 2.16 -10.48
N LEU A 154 -3.93 2.14 -11.80
CA LEU A 154 -3.16 1.31 -12.72
C LEU A 154 -1.74 1.84 -12.94
N CYS A 155 -0.82 0.91 -13.14
CA CYS A 155 0.55 1.19 -13.56
C CYS A 155 0.76 0.79 -15.03
N TYR A 156 1.78 1.38 -15.64
CA TYR A 156 2.22 1.09 -16.99
C TYR A 156 3.72 0.83 -17.01
N TRP A 157 4.13 -0.26 -17.67
CA TRP A 157 5.54 -0.56 -17.87
C TRP A 157 6.04 0.15 -19.13
N ASP A 158 6.89 1.16 -18.93
CA ASP A 158 7.58 1.85 -20.00
C ASP A 158 8.75 0.99 -20.51
N THR A 159 8.54 0.31 -21.63
CA THR A 159 9.56 -0.53 -22.27
C THR A 159 10.74 0.25 -22.82
N THR A 160 10.58 1.56 -23.09
CA THR A 160 11.67 2.41 -23.57
C THR A 160 12.63 2.73 -22.44
N ASN A 161 12.11 3.06 -21.26
CA ASN A 161 12.91 3.41 -20.10
C ASN A 161 13.18 2.21 -19.15
N ASN A 162 12.55 1.06 -19.36
CA ASN A 162 12.54 -0.09 -18.45
C ASN A 162 12.15 0.28 -17.02
N THR A 163 11.13 1.13 -16.91
CA THR A 163 10.62 1.62 -15.63
C THR A 163 9.11 1.45 -15.57
N CYS A 164 8.60 1.27 -14.36
CA CYS A 164 7.17 1.31 -14.11
C CYS A 164 6.74 2.72 -13.72
N VAL A 165 5.66 3.21 -14.31
CA VAL A 165 5.11 4.54 -14.09
C VAL A 165 3.60 4.46 -13.89
N ASP A 166 2.99 5.52 -13.38
CA ASP A 166 1.52 5.59 -13.29
C ASP A 166 0.90 5.66 -14.69
N ALA A 167 -0.20 4.92 -14.90
CA ALA A 167 -0.95 4.89 -16.16
C ALA A 167 -1.94 6.08 -16.24
N ASN A 168 -1.41 7.30 -16.29
CA ASN A 168 -2.20 8.54 -16.22
C ASN A 168 -2.66 9.09 -17.58
N THR A 169 -2.40 8.38 -18.68
CA THR A 169 -2.79 8.79 -20.04
C THR A 169 -3.45 7.61 -20.76
N CYS A 170 -4.35 7.90 -21.70
CA CYS A 170 -5.17 6.86 -22.36
C CYS A 170 -4.33 5.78 -23.05
N ASP A 171 -3.21 6.17 -23.66
CA ASP A 171 -2.28 5.27 -24.35
C ASP A 171 -1.57 4.29 -23.40
N LYS A 172 -1.51 4.61 -22.10
CA LYS A 172 -0.87 3.80 -21.06
C LYS A 172 -1.83 2.85 -20.33
N LEU A 173 -3.12 2.92 -20.63
CA LEU A 173 -4.11 2.00 -20.07
C LEU A 173 -3.99 0.60 -20.72
N PRO A 174 -4.44 -0.47 -20.03
CA PRO A 174 -4.27 -1.84 -20.49
C PRO A 174 -4.88 -2.09 -21.87
N ALA A 175 -4.12 -2.76 -22.74
CA ALA A 175 -4.63 -3.19 -24.06
C ALA A 175 -5.76 -4.23 -23.96
N THR A 176 -5.93 -4.86 -22.80
CA THR A 176 -7.03 -5.81 -22.50
C THR A 176 -8.37 -5.11 -22.33
N PHE A 177 -8.40 -3.78 -22.18
CA PHE A 177 -9.65 -3.02 -22.11
C PHE A 177 -10.34 -3.10 -23.47
N ALA A 178 -11.54 -3.68 -23.49
CA ALA A 178 -12.26 -4.00 -24.72
C ALA A 178 -13.51 -3.14 -24.91
N THR A 179 -13.94 -2.43 -23.87
CA THR A 179 -15.13 -1.59 -23.91
C THR A 179 -14.78 -0.12 -23.64
N ASP A 180 -15.61 0.77 -24.15
CA ASP A 180 -15.51 2.21 -23.86
C ASP A 180 -15.63 2.50 -22.36
N LYS A 181 -16.47 1.73 -21.67
CA LYS A 181 -16.63 1.78 -20.21
C LYS A 181 -15.32 1.50 -19.48
N ASP A 182 -14.57 0.47 -19.87
CA ASP A 182 -13.29 0.13 -19.23
C ASP A 182 -12.32 1.31 -19.26
N CYS A 183 -12.27 2.04 -20.38
CA CYS A 183 -11.43 3.22 -20.54
C CYS A 183 -11.94 4.41 -19.73
N ARG A 184 -13.23 4.75 -19.86
CA ARG A 184 -13.84 5.95 -19.25
C ARG A 184 -13.98 5.88 -17.74
N ASP A 185 -14.18 4.67 -17.20
CA ASP A 185 -14.23 4.46 -15.74
C ASP A 185 -12.88 4.78 -15.08
N VAL A 186 -11.77 4.57 -15.78
CA VAL A 186 -10.42 4.88 -15.26
C VAL A 186 -10.03 6.33 -15.55
N ILE A 187 -10.20 6.79 -16.79
CA ILE A 187 -9.93 8.17 -17.20
C ILE A 187 -11.08 8.64 -18.10
N SER A 188 -11.89 9.55 -17.58
CA SER A 188 -13.13 10.01 -18.25
C SER A 188 -12.95 10.59 -19.66
N THR A 189 -11.75 11.13 -19.98
CA THR A 189 -11.42 11.68 -21.30
C THR A 189 -10.95 10.63 -22.30
N CYS A 190 -10.83 9.36 -21.90
CA CYS A 190 -10.45 8.27 -22.80
C CYS A 190 -11.67 7.61 -23.44
N THR A 191 -11.43 6.84 -24.49
CA THR A 191 -12.38 5.94 -25.15
C THR A 191 -11.65 4.68 -25.62
N THR A 192 -12.38 3.64 -25.98
CA THR A 192 -11.78 2.42 -26.54
C THR A 192 -11.32 2.63 -27.98
N LYS A 193 -10.36 1.84 -28.46
CA LYS A 193 -9.90 1.86 -29.85
C LYS A 193 -10.00 0.48 -30.51
N THR A 194 -9.90 0.46 -31.83
CA THR A 194 -9.91 -0.78 -32.62
C THR A 194 -8.78 -1.72 -32.16
N GLY A 195 -9.13 -2.95 -31.83
CA GLY A 195 -8.16 -3.96 -31.38
C GLY A 195 -7.85 -3.94 -29.88
N GLY A 196 -8.55 -3.12 -29.09
CA GLY A 196 -8.41 -3.05 -27.64
C GLY A 196 -7.46 -1.94 -27.15
N GLY A 197 -7.54 -1.66 -25.86
CA GLY A 197 -6.90 -0.54 -25.20
C GLY A 197 -7.66 0.78 -25.38
N CYS A 198 -7.04 1.85 -24.89
CA CYS A 198 -7.67 3.17 -24.85
C CYS A 198 -6.91 4.19 -25.71
N VAL A 199 -7.63 5.25 -26.07
CA VAL A 199 -7.16 6.44 -26.77
C VAL A 199 -7.93 7.65 -26.24
N ASP A 200 -7.44 8.86 -26.47
CA ASP A 200 -8.21 10.06 -26.16
C ASP A 200 -9.53 10.09 -26.92
N SER A 201 -10.61 10.45 -26.23
CA SER A 201 -11.94 10.58 -26.81
C SER A 201 -12.05 11.78 -27.75
N GLY A 202 -11.04 12.67 -27.81
CA GLY A 202 -11.16 13.93 -28.53
C GLY A 202 -12.14 14.91 -27.84
N ASN A 203 -12.44 16.00 -28.54
CA ASN A 203 -13.28 17.08 -28.00
C ASN A 203 -14.66 17.14 -28.66
N ASN A 204 -14.85 16.44 -29.80
CA ASN A 204 -16.05 16.51 -30.61
C ASN A 204 -16.66 15.13 -30.86
N CYS A 205 -17.96 15.10 -31.15
CA CYS A 205 -18.65 13.85 -31.52
C CYS A 205 -18.07 13.22 -32.80
N SER A 206 -17.56 14.03 -33.73
CA SER A 206 -16.90 13.58 -34.96
C SER A 206 -15.60 12.80 -34.72
N ASP A 207 -15.02 12.93 -33.52
CA ASP A 207 -13.80 12.20 -33.16
C ASP A 207 -14.10 10.73 -32.81
N GLN A 208 -15.38 10.39 -32.61
CA GLN A 208 -15.83 9.00 -32.40
C GLN A 208 -15.93 8.30 -33.76
N THR A 209 -15.06 7.32 -33.97
CA THR A 209 -14.96 6.56 -35.22
C THR A 209 -15.56 5.16 -35.11
N LEU A 210 -15.87 4.70 -33.91
CA LEU A 210 -16.47 3.40 -33.65
C LEU A 210 -17.78 3.56 -32.87
N GLU A 211 -18.77 2.74 -33.20
CA GLU A 211 -20.08 2.75 -32.53
C GLU A 211 -19.97 2.50 -31.01
N ILE A 212 -19.04 1.63 -30.59
CA ILE A 212 -18.80 1.32 -29.17
C ILE A 212 -18.32 2.54 -28.36
N GLN A 213 -17.77 3.58 -29.00
CA GLN A 213 -17.30 4.79 -28.33
C GLN A 213 -18.45 5.76 -27.99
N CYS A 214 -19.62 5.54 -28.60
CA CYS A 214 -20.82 6.34 -28.35
C CYS A 214 -21.45 5.92 -27.01
N LEU A 215 -21.36 6.80 -26.01
CA LEU A 215 -22.00 6.60 -24.72
C LEU A 215 -23.54 6.56 -24.85
N HIS A 216 -24.14 5.40 -24.61
CA HIS A 216 -25.57 5.33 -24.31
C HIS A 216 -25.78 5.60 -22.82
N VAL A 217 -25.90 6.87 -22.44
CA VAL A 217 -26.16 7.24 -21.04
C VAL A 217 -27.63 6.94 -20.72
N ILE A 218 -27.92 5.74 -20.22
CA ILE A 218 -29.23 5.43 -19.65
C ILE A 218 -29.36 6.24 -18.36
N GLY A 219 -30.21 7.27 -18.36
CA GLY A 219 -30.51 8.08 -17.17
C GLY A 219 -30.19 9.56 -17.27
N MET A 220 -29.69 10.05 -18.41
CA MET A 220 -29.81 11.48 -18.74
C MET A 220 -31.12 11.70 -19.49
N GLU A 221 -32.09 12.40 -18.90
CA GLU A 221 -33.16 13.02 -19.68
C GLU A 221 -32.51 13.99 -20.68
N LEU A 222 -32.32 13.52 -21.91
CA LEU A 222 -32.00 14.39 -23.03
C LEU A 222 -33.16 15.37 -23.20
N PRO A 223 -32.92 16.69 -23.35
CA PRO A 223 -33.98 17.61 -23.71
C PRO A 223 -34.58 17.13 -25.02
N ALA A 224 -35.89 16.87 -25.00
CA ALA A 224 -36.65 16.37 -26.13
C ALA A 224 -36.59 17.35 -27.30
N LYS A 225 -35.56 17.24 -28.17
CA LYS A 225 -35.46 17.75 -29.55
C LYS A 225 -34.06 17.59 -30.17
N THR A 226 -33.41 16.44 -29.99
CA THR A 226 -32.24 16.12 -30.82
C THR A 226 -32.54 14.84 -31.58
N GLU A 227 -32.87 14.99 -32.86
CA GLU A 227 -32.88 13.87 -33.80
C GLU A 227 -31.50 13.19 -33.75
N PHE A 228 -31.51 11.88 -33.53
CA PHE A 228 -30.34 11.03 -33.74
C PHE A 228 -29.96 11.12 -35.22
N VAL A 229 -29.05 12.03 -35.57
CA VAL A 229 -28.39 12.00 -36.87
C VAL A 229 -27.31 10.94 -36.78
N ILE A 230 -27.72 9.69 -36.99
CA ILE A 230 -26.79 8.66 -37.42
C ILE A 230 -26.37 9.07 -38.83
N MET A 231 -25.21 9.73 -38.99
CA MET A 231 -24.59 9.90 -40.31
C MET A 231 -24.05 8.54 -40.78
N HIS A 232 -24.96 7.65 -41.20
CA HIS A 232 -24.64 6.68 -42.23
C HIS A 232 -24.51 7.46 -43.53
N GLN A 233 -23.31 7.93 -43.87
CA GLN A 233 -23.01 8.32 -45.25
C GLN A 233 -22.92 7.05 -46.12
N HIS A 234 -24.09 6.52 -46.48
CA HIS A 234 -24.25 5.85 -47.76
C HIS A 234 -24.31 6.94 -48.83
N HIS A 235 -23.19 7.22 -49.50
CA HIS A 235 -23.22 7.86 -50.81
C HIS A 235 -22.79 6.84 -51.87
N GLN A 236 -23.74 5.98 -52.24
CA GLN A 236 -23.78 5.28 -53.50
C GLN A 236 -25.11 5.64 -54.20
N GLN A 237 -24.95 6.35 -55.33
CA GLN A 237 -25.75 6.33 -56.55
C GLN A 237 -27.13 7.04 -56.71
N THR A 238 -27.17 7.82 -57.81
CA THR A 238 -28.30 8.19 -58.71
C THR A 238 -29.31 9.25 -58.20
N ARG A 239 -29.66 10.31 -58.93
CA ARG A 239 -29.62 10.66 -60.36
C ARG A 239 -29.12 12.09 -60.58
#